data_AF-A0A7C8IR66-F1
#
_entry.id   AF-A0A7C8IR66-F1
#
_cell.length_a   1.000
_cell.length_b   1.000
_cell.length_c   1.000
_cell.angle_alpha   90.00
_cell.angle_beta   90.00
_cell.angle_gamma   90.00
#
_symmetry.space_group_name_H-M   'P 1'
#
loop_
_entity.id
_entity.type
_entity.pdbx_description
1 polymer ?
#
loop_
_entity_poly.entity_id
_entity_poly.type
_entity_poly.pdbx_seq_one_letter_code
_entity_poly.pdbx_strand_id
1 'polypeptide(L)'
;MTKSLMKLLAIPALLAGAVQGLHFTNDIPVNSYYEVGTEFVLEWVPEARTDGFRLQLSSFLSEPIYVGPPTGPWTGPQYDYKSQTVDLDLAVPFAAGNYTWVVEPWDNRTGSGWFYSFAAYWDLGSASPRSFHLKPAE
;
A
#
# COMPACT_ATOMS: atom_id res chain seq x y z
N MET A 1 30.78 40.47 -44.72
CA MET A 1 30.94 39.79 -43.42
C MET A 1 29.57 39.68 -42.77
N THR A 2 28.99 38.49 -42.73
CA THR A 2 27.69 38.29 -42.07
C THR A 2 27.64 36.90 -41.43
N LYS A 3 27.86 36.94 -40.11
CA LYS A 3 27.48 36.06 -39.01
C LYS A 3 26.98 34.64 -39.33
N SER A 4 27.83 33.69 -38.95
CA SER A 4 27.45 32.34 -38.51
C SER A 4 26.34 32.40 -37.45
N LEU A 5 25.29 31.58 -37.57
CA LEU A 5 24.41 31.28 -36.45
C LEU A 5 23.88 29.83 -36.51
N MET A 6 24.51 29.01 -35.67
CA MET A 6 23.94 27.94 -34.85
C MET A 6 23.08 26.85 -35.52
N LYS A 7 23.73 25.70 -35.76
CA LYS A 7 23.07 24.39 -35.72
C LYS A 7 22.41 24.25 -34.34
N LEU A 8 21.08 24.24 -34.29
CA LEU A 8 20.36 23.70 -33.13
C LEU A 8 20.74 22.22 -33.03
N LEU A 9 21.53 21.88 -32.02
CA LEU A 9 21.57 20.53 -31.50
C LEU A 9 20.17 20.27 -30.94
N ALA A 10 19.41 19.40 -31.60
CA ALA A 10 18.19 18.86 -31.04
C ALA A 10 18.56 18.24 -29.70
N ILE A 11 18.19 18.92 -28.62
CA ILE A 11 18.20 18.34 -27.28
C ILE A 11 17.29 17.12 -27.41
N PRO A 12 17.78 15.88 -27.18
CA PRO A 12 16.87 14.80 -26.94
C PRO A 12 16.07 15.27 -25.73
N ALA A 13 14.81 15.62 -25.94
CA ALA A 13 13.86 15.71 -24.86
C ALA A 13 13.80 14.30 -24.31
N LEU A 14 14.70 14.01 -23.37
CA LEU A 14 14.53 12.97 -22.39
C LEU A 14 13.24 13.40 -21.69
N LEU A 15 12.09 13.02 -22.27
CA LEU A 15 10.88 12.88 -21.50
C LEU A 15 11.29 11.87 -20.43
N ALA A 16 11.75 12.41 -19.30
CA ALA A 16 11.55 11.79 -18.03
C ALA A 16 10.04 11.52 -18.00
N GLY A 17 9.66 10.33 -18.47
CA GLY A 17 8.39 9.77 -18.13
C GLY A 17 8.40 9.80 -16.61
N ALA A 18 7.66 10.74 -16.04
CA ALA A 18 7.35 10.67 -14.64
C ALA A 18 6.81 9.25 -14.47
N VAL A 19 7.55 8.41 -13.77
CA VAL A 19 7.03 7.13 -13.31
C VAL A 19 5.85 7.53 -12.43
N GLN A 20 4.67 7.58 -13.03
CA GLN A 20 3.42 7.77 -12.31
C GLN A 20 3.32 6.51 -11.46
N GLY A 21 3.61 6.64 -10.17
CA GLY A 21 3.51 5.52 -9.24
C GLY A 21 2.07 5.03 -9.14
N LEU A 22 1.93 3.83 -8.58
CA LEU A 22 0.63 3.19 -8.43
C LEU A 22 -0.36 4.10 -7.69
N HIS A 23 -1.51 4.37 -8.32
CA HIS A 23 -2.55 5.21 -7.76
C HIS A 23 -3.83 4.40 -7.56
N PHE A 24 -4.09 4.03 -6.32
CA PHE A 24 -5.35 3.40 -5.93
C PHE A 24 -6.52 4.36 -6.13
N THR A 25 -7.61 3.88 -6.71
CA THR A 25 -8.79 4.70 -7.08
C THR A 25 -9.97 4.51 -6.15
N ASN A 26 -9.99 3.43 -5.36
CA ASN A 26 -11.03 3.16 -4.40
C ASN A 26 -10.76 3.91 -3.09
N ASP A 27 -11.55 4.97 -2.85
CA ASP A 27 -11.49 5.75 -1.61
C ASP A 27 -12.08 4.92 -0.47
N ILE A 28 -11.22 4.33 0.37
CA ILE A 28 -11.62 3.63 1.58
C ILE A 28 -11.99 4.70 2.63
N PRO A 29 -13.26 4.80 3.08
CA PRO A 29 -13.66 5.80 4.05
C PRO A 29 -12.93 5.59 5.38
N VAL A 30 -12.69 6.70 6.09
CA VAL A 30 -12.14 6.67 7.46
C VAL A 30 -13.07 5.85 8.36
N ASN A 31 -12.48 4.96 9.16
CA ASN A 31 -13.21 4.07 10.08
C ASN A 31 -14.26 3.19 9.39
N SER A 32 -13.97 2.71 8.17
CA SER A 32 -14.81 1.76 7.45
C SER A 32 -14.75 0.35 8.06
N TYR A 33 -15.85 -0.40 7.93
CA TYR A 33 -16.01 -1.76 8.43
C TYR A 33 -16.50 -2.67 7.30
N TYR A 34 -15.75 -3.72 7.01
CA TYR A 34 -16.09 -4.70 5.98
C TYR A 34 -16.51 -6.04 6.59
N GLU A 35 -17.47 -6.70 5.95
CA GLU A 35 -18.00 -8.00 6.38
C GLU A 35 -17.05 -9.13 6.00
N VAL A 36 -16.80 -10.05 6.92
CA VAL A 36 -16.05 -11.28 6.65
C VAL A 36 -16.80 -12.13 5.62
N GLY A 37 -16.06 -12.69 4.66
CA GLY A 37 -16.57 -13.50 3.56
C GLY A 37 -17.04 -12.70 2.34
N THR A 38 -17.01 -11.36 2.38
CA THR A 38 -17.31 -10.53 1.21
C THR A 38 -16.09 -10.34 0.31
N GLU A 39 -16.32 -10.04 -0.96
CA GLU A 39 -15.25 -9.66 -1.87
C GLU A 39 -14.95 -8.16 -1.72
N PHE A 40 -13.70 -7.84 -1.41
CA PHE A 40 -13.15 -6.50 -1.49
C PHE A 40 -12.36 -6.37 -2.79
N VAL A 41 -12.75 -5.42 -3.64
CA VAL A 41 -12.03 -5.12 -4.88
C VAL A 41 -11.11 -3.93 -4.65
N LEU A 42 -9.80 -4.18 -4.72
CA LEU A 42 -8.77 -3.15 -4.74
C LEU A 42 -8.59 -2.67 -6.18
N GLU A 43 -8.67 -1.35 -6.42
CA GLU A 43 -8.63 -0.79 -7.78
C GLU A 43 -7.54 0.28 -7.90
N TRP A 44 -6.87 0.34 -9.05
CA TRP A 44 -5.88 1.37 -9.36
C TRP A 44 -5.93 1.74 -10.84
N VAL A 45 -5.33 2.90 -11.17
CA VAL A 45 -5.16 3.31 -12.56
C VAL A 45 -4.17 2.35 -13.25
N PRO A 46 -4.57 1.61 -14.30
CA PRO A 46 -3.64 0.72 -15.00
C PRO A 46 -2.48 1.50 -15.63
N GLU A 47 -1.26 1.00 -15.47
CA GLU A 47 -0.07 1.60 -16.07
C GLU A 47 0.35 0.84 -17.34
N ALA A 48 0.92 1.55 -18.32
CA ALA A 48 1.43 0.98 -19.57
C ALA A 48 2.82 0.33 -19.42
N ARG A 49 3.04 -0.39 -18.30
CA ARG A 49 4.28 -1.10 -17.98
C ARG A 49 4.05 -2.60 -17.87
N THR A 50 5.09 -3.39 -18.11
CA THR A 50 4.99 -4.85 -18.24
C THR A 50 5.43 -5.63 -16.99
N ASP A 51 5.99 -4.94 -16.01
CA ASP A 51 6.34 -5.49 -14.70
C ASP A 51 5.15 -5.42 -13.73
N GLY A 52 5.39 -5.77 -12.47
CA GLY A 52 4.39 -5.83 -11.43
C GLY A 52 4.89 -5.34 -10.09
N PHE A 53 4.01 -5.41 -9.10
CA PHE A 53 4.28 -5.04 -7.71
C PHE A 53 3.89 -6.18 -6.78
N ARG A 54 4.51 -6.19 -5.60
CA ARG A 54 4.11 -7.06 -4.50
C ARG A 54 2.96 -6.40 -3.75
N LEU A 55 1.84 -7.08 -3.64
CA LEU A 55 0.69 -6.65 -2.83
C LEU A 55 0.72 -7.36 -1.48
N GLN A 56 0.71 -6.57 -0.42
CA GLN A 56 0.65 -7.01 0.97
C GLN A 56 -0.63 -6.56 1.63
N LEU A 57 -1.06 -7.34 2.61
CA LEU A 57 -2.02 -6.92 3.62
C LEU A 57 -1.28 -6.90 4.95
N SER A 58 -1.62 -5.95 5.81
CA SER A 58 -1.13 -5.86 7.19
C SER A 58 -2.30 -5.71 8.15
N SER A 59 -2.15 -6.25 9.36
CA SER A 59 -3.10 -6.08 10.45
C SER A 59 -2.39 -5.80 11.77
N PHE A 60 -2.90 -4.82 12.53
CA PHE A 60 -2.29 -4.35 13.78
C PHE A 60 -3.33 -3.81 14.76
N LEU A 61 -2.99 -3.82 16.05
CA LEU A 61 -3.79 -3.19 17.10
C LEU A 61 -3.69 -1.67 17.03
N SER A 62 -4.84 -1.03 17.17
CA SER A 62 -4.97 0.42 17.35
C SER A 62 -4.37 0.87 18.69
N GLU A 63 -4.68 0.14 19.76
CA GLU A 63 -4.15 0.34 21.10
C GLU A 63 -3.11 -0.75 21.40
N PRO A 64 -1.80 -0.43 21.42
CA PRO A 64 -0.78 -1.43 21.62
C PRO A 64 -0.66 -1.82 23.10
N ILE A 65 -0.15 -3.03 23.34
CA ILE A 65 0.05 -3.57 24.68
C ILE A 65 1.41 -3.11 25.21
N TYR A 66 1.45 -2.48 26.38
CA TYR A 66 2.72 -2.19 27.06
C TYR A 66 3.40 -3.49 27.48
N VAL A 67 4.63 -3.72 27.00
CA VAL A 67 5.38 -4.97 27.27
C VAL A 67 6.60 -4.77 28.16
N GLY A 68 7.05 -3.53 28.36
CA GLY A 68 8.19 -3.29 29.22
C GLY A 68 8.70 -1.85 29.22
N PRO A 69 9.56 -1.52 30.19
CA PRO A 69 10.21 -0.22 30.27
C PRO A 69 11.22 -0.03 29.12
N PRO A 70 11.76 1.18 28.94
CA PRO A 70 12.92 1.40 28.10
C PRO A 70 14.07 0.42 28.38
N THR A 71 14.66 -0.12 27.33
CA THR A 71 15.83 -1.02 27.41
C THR A 71 17.18 -0.31 27.31
N GLY A 72 17.19 1.01 27.11
CA GLY A 72 18.40 1.79 26.99
C GLY A 72 18.16 3.29 27.20
N PRO A 73 19.24 4.09 27.31
CA PRO A 73 19.15 5.51 27.67
C PRO A 73 18.44 6.38 26.63
N TRP A 74 18.24 5.88 25.41
CA TRP A 74 17.64 6.60 24.30
C TRP A 74 16.39 5.91 23.72
N THR A 75 15.87 4.87 24.39
CA THR A 75 14.67 4.17 23.95
C THR A 75 13.45 4.59 24.77
N GLY A 76 12.27 4.51 24.17
CA GLY A 76 10.99 4.69 24.87
C GLY A 76 10.49 3.39 25.50
N PRO A 77 9.34 3.45 26.21
CA PRO A 77 8.55 2.29 26.57
C PRO A 77 8.35 1.33 25.39
N GLN A 78 8.36 0.03 25.68
CA GLN A 78 8.15 -1.00 24.68
C GLN A 78 6.66 -1.32 24.56
N TYR A 79 6.19 -1.41 23.32
CA TYR A 79 4.81 -1.66 22.97
C TYR A 79 4.70 -2.77 21.93
N ASP A 80 3.75 -3.68 22.11
CA ASP A 80 3.41 -4.73 21.16
C ASP A 80 2.09 -4.39 20.46
N TYR A 81 2.17 -4.08 19.17
CA TYR A 81 1.02 -3.78 18.30
C TYR A 81 0.36 -5.04 17.75
N LYS A 82 0.83 -6.23 18.11
CA LYS A 82 0.42 -7.52 17.54
C LYS A 82 0.37 -7.48 16.01
N SER A 83 1.31 -6.79 15.38
CA SER A 83 1.31 -6.57 13.94
C SER A 83 1.63 -7.86 13.19
N GLN A 84 0.94 -8.08 12.07
CA GLN A 84 1.25 -9.14 11.11
C GLN A 84 1.13 -8.56 9.70
N THR A 85 1.93 -9.09 8.77
CA THR A 85 1.87 -8.76 7.35
C THR A 85 1.97 -10.06 6.57
N VAL A 86 1.18 -10.18 5.50
CA VAL A 86 1.26 -11.30 4.55
C VAL A 86 1.34 -10.76 3.14
N ASP A 87 2.02 -11.50 2.27
CA ASP A 87 1.96 -11.27 0.84
C ASP A 87 0.67 -11.87 0.29
N LEU A 88 -0.18 -11.04 -0.33
CA LEU A 88 -1.36 -11.51 -1.04
C LEU A 88 -0.99 -12.00 -2.45
N ASP A 89 -0.07 -11.29 -3.09
CA ASP A 89 0.50 -11.65 -4.40
C ASP A 89 1.87 -10.98 -4.56
N LEU A 90 2.85 -11.71 -5.06
CA LEU A 90 4.23 -11.24 -5.20
C LEU A 90 4.50 -10.48 -6.51
N ALA A 91 3.59 -10.55 -7.49
CA ALA A 91 3.82 -10.04 -8.83
C ALA A 91 2.53 -9.58 -9.54
N VAL A 92 1.70 -8.80 -8.84
CA VAL A 92 0.49 -8.20 -9.44
C VAL A 92 0.90 -7.30 -10.61
N PRO A 93 0.43 -7.56 -11.84
CA PRO A 93 0.76 -6.70 -12.97
C PRO A 93 0.18 -5.30 -12.76
N PHE A 94 0.98 -4.26 -12.98
CA PHE A 94 0.46 -2.88 -12.93
C PHE A 94 -0.68 -2.64 -13.93
N ALA A 95 -0.65 -3.36 -15.05
CA ALA A 95 -1.69 -3.29 -16.09
C ALA A 95 -3.02 -3.96 -15.70
N ALA A 96 -3.10 -4.72 -14.60
CA ALA A 96 -4.32 -5.42 -14.22
C ALA A 96 -5.45 -4.48 -13.77
N GLY A 97 -5.10 -3.36 -13.12
CA GLY A 97 -6.04 -2.33 -12.68
C GLY A 97 -6.88 -2.71 -11.45
N ASN A 98 -6.93 -4.00 -11.08
CA ASN A 98 -7.60 -4.44 -9.86
C ASN A 98 -7.04 -5.75 -9.29
N TYR A 99 -7.35 -5.99 -8.02
CA TYR A 99 -7.13 -7.24 -7.31
C TYR A 99 -8.33 -7.50 -6.39
N THR A 100 -8.93 -8.68 -6.48
CA THR A 100 -10.03 -9.08 -5.59
C THR A 100 -9.49 -9.89 -4.42
N TRP A 101 -9.78 -9.44 -3.21
CA TRP A 101 -9.50 -10.15 -1.96
C TRP A 101 -10.80 -10.60 -1.30
N VAL A 102 -10.88 -11.87 -0.89
CA VAL A 102 -11.99 -12.33 -0.03
C VAL A 102 -11.67 -11.93 1.40
N VAL A 103 -12.53 -11.13 2.00
CA VAL A 103 -12.32 -10.57 3.33
C VAL A 103 -12.28 -11.70 4.36
N GLU A 104 -11.11 -11.93 4.94
CA GLU A 104 -10.91 -12.94 5.97
C GLU A 104 -10.09 -12.38 7.15
N PRO A 105 -10.50 -12.64 8.40
CA PRO A 105 -9.74 -12.22 9.56
C PRO A 105 -8.54 -13.13 9.77
N TRP A 106 -7.47 -12.60 10.37
CA TRP A 106 -6.34 -13.39 10.84
C TRP A 106 -6.46 -13.58 12.34
N ASP A 107 -6.37 -14.81 12.85
CA ASP A 107 -6.40 -15.09 14.29
C ASP A 107 -7.51 -14.33 15.06
N ASN A 108 -8.71 -14.21 14.46
CA ASN A 108 -9.86 -13.46 14.98
C ASN A 108 -9.67 -11.94 15.16
N ARG A 109 -8.73 -11.31 14.44
CA ARG A 109 -8.51 -9.86 14.42
C ARG A 109 -9.68 -9.14 13.74
N THR A 110 -10.71 -8.85 14.52
CA THR A 110 -11.94 -8.19 14.07
C THR A 110 -12.37 -7.13 15.09
N GLY A 111 -13.24 -6.22 14.67
CA GLY A 111 -13.74 -5.12 15.50
C GLY A 111 -12.83 -3.89 15.50
N SER A 112 -13.24 -2.87 16.25
CA SER A 112 -12.62 -1.54 16.27
C SER A 112 -11.17 -1.53 16.78
N GLY A 113 -10.77 -2.56 17.52
CA GLY A 113 -9.42 -2.69 18.06
C GLY A 113 -8.37 -2.98 16.99
N TRP A 114 -8.77 -3.50 15.82
CA TRP A 114 -7.87 -3.97 14.78
C TRP A 114 -8.03 -3.18 13.48
N PHE A 115 -6.90 -2.80 12.89
CA PHE A 115 -6.84 -2.24 11.55
C PHE A 115 -6.33 -3.26 10.56
N TYR A 116 -6.76 -3.11 9.31
CA TYR A 116 -6.24 -3.76 8.11
C TYR A 116 -5.80 -2.71 7.11
N SER A 117 -4.68 -2.92 6.43
CA SER A 117 -4.17 -2.01 5.41
C SER A 117 -3.49 -2.76 4.30
N PHE A 118 -3.86 -2.46 3.05
CA PHE A 118 -3.11 -2.91 1.89
C PHE A 118 -1.84 -2.07 1.71
N ALA A 119 -0.82 -2.66 1.10
CA ALA A 119 0.37 -1.95 0.64
C ALA A 119 0.93 -2.61 -0.62
N ALA A 120 1.16 -1.81 -1.66
CA ALA A 120 1.85 -2.20 -2.87
C ALA A 120 3.31 -1.74 -2.80
N TYR A 121 4.25 -2.63 -3.15
CA TYR A 121 5.69 -2.36 -3.18
C TYR A 121 6.29 -2.75 -4.53
N TRP A 122 7.14 -1.88 -5.07
CA TRP A 122 7.94 -2.12 -6.27
C TRP A 122 9.33 -1.48 -6.09
N ASP A 123 10.22 -1.70 -7.06
CA ASP A 123 11.67 -1.45 -6.97
C ASP A 123 12.06 -0.17 -6.21
N LEU A 124 11.46 0.98 -6.57
CA LEU A 124 11.77 2.28 -5.96
C LEU A 124 10.53 2.99 -5.40
N GLY A 125 9.45 2.26 -5.09
CA GLY A 125 8.24 2.90 -4.61
C GLY A 125 7.29 2.00 -3.82
N SER A 126 6.37 2.68 -3.15
CA SER A 126 5.28 2.03 -2.44
C SER A 126 4.04 2.92 -2.50
N ALA A 127 2.88 2.29 -2.42
CA ALA A 127 1.60 2.96 -2.29
C ALA A 127 0.72 2.15 -1.35
N SER A 128 -0.14 2.82 -0.59
CA SER A 128 -1.16 2.17 0.22
C SER A 128 -2.46 2.96 0.14
N PRO A 129 -3.63 2.31 0.01
CA PRO A 129 -4.88 2.97 0.30
C PRO A 129 -5.00 3.20 1.83
N ARG A 130 -6.13 3.76 2.27
CA ARG A 130 -6.39 3.92 3.71
C ARG A 130 -6.64 2.57 4.38
N SER A 131 -6.44 2.55 5.70
CA SER A 131 -6.76 1.40 6.53
C SER A 131 -8.26 1.30 6.84
N PHE A 132 -8.72 0.10 7.17
CA PHE A 132 -10.11 -0.22 7.49
C PHE A 132 -10.19 -1.24 8.62
N HIS A 133 -11.40 -1.55 9.08
CA HIS A 133 -11.70 -2.57 10.07
C HIS A 133 -12.48 -3.73 9.44
N LEU A 134 -12.42 -4.89 10.08
CA LEU A 134 -13.32 -6.01 9.80
C LEU A 134 -14.40 -6.06 10.87
N LYS A 135 -15.63 -6.38 10.49
CA LYS A 135 -16.69 -6.63 11.46
C LYS A 135 -16.43 -7.93 12.21
N PRO A 136 -16.81 -8.02 13.50
CA PRO A 136 -16.84 -9.30 14.20
C PRO A 136 -17.73 -10.29 13.45
N ALA A 137 -17.37 -11.56 13.44
CA ALA A 137 -18.27 -12.61 12.99
C ALA A 137 -19.48 -12.68 13.95
N GLU A 138 -20.70 -12.68 13.39
CA GLU A 138 -21.95 -12.89 14.16
C GLU A 138 -22.11 -14.35 14.61
#